data_AF-A0A529NZX0-F1
#
_entry.id   AF-A0A529NZX0-F1
#
_cell.length_a   1.000
_cell.length_b   1.000
_cell.length_c   1.000
_cell.angle_alpha   90.00
_cell.angle_beta   90.00
_cell.angle_gamma   90.00
#
_symmetry.space_group_name_H-M   'P 1'
#
loop_
_entity.id
_entity.type
_entity.pdbx_description
1 polymer ?
#
loop_
_entity_poly.entity_id
_entity_poly.type
_entity_poly.pdbx_seq_one_letter_code
_entity_poly.pdbx_strand_id
1 'polypeptide(L)' 'ARVWKAVRFSWWMTTILHRFPETGEFGQRIQEAELDYLVHSKAASTALAENYVGLPY' A
#
# COMPACT_ATOMS: atom_id res chain seq x y z
N ALA A 1 -9.47 -0.82 -17.64
CA ALA A 1 -8.28 -0.88 -16.74
C ALA A 1 -8.49 -0.21 -15.37
N ARG A 2 -9.26 0.89 -15.28
CA ARG A 2 -9.44 1.70 -14.04
C ARG A 2 -9.92 0.89 -12.82
N VAL A 3 -10.91 0.02 -12.99
CA VAL A 3 -11.45 -0.82 -11.89
C VAL A 3 -10.35 -1.67 -11.25
N TRP A 4 -9.56 -2.39 -12.04
CA TRP A 4 -8.49 -3.24 -11.52
C TRP A 4 -7.37 -2.44 -10.85
N LYS A 5 -7.06 -1.22 -11.32
CA LYS A 5 -6.10 -0.34 -10.64
C LYS A 5 -6.61 0.11 -9.26
N ALA A 6 -7.90 0.46 -9.17
CA ALA A 6 -8.54 0.80 -7.90
C ALA A 6 -8.57 -0.41 -6.95
N VAL A 7 -8.96 -1.59 -7.44
CA VAL A 7 -8.97 -2.84 -6.65
C VAL A 7 -7.59 -3.17 -6.11
N ARG A 8 -6.54 -3.09 -6.95
CA ARG A 8 -5.14 -3.29 -6.53
C ARG A 8 -4.75 -2.31 -5.42
N PHE A 9 -5.11 -1.04 -5.57
CA PHE A 9 -4.80 -0.02 -4.58
C PHE A 9 -5.50 -0.30 -3.24
N SER A 10 -6.80 -0.59 -3.27
CA SER A 10 -7.57 -0.93 -2.07
C SER A 10 -7.01 -2.17 -1.38
N TRP A 11 -6.70 -3.23 -2.13
CA TRP A 11 -6.10 -4.44 -1.57
C TRP A 11 -4.74 -4.16 -0.92
N TRP A 12 -3.87 -3.39 -1.58
CA TRP A 12 -2.56 -3.04 -1.03
C TRP A 12 -2.66 -2.23 0.26
N MET A 13 -3.56 -1.23 0.32
CA MET A 13 -3.82 -0.45 1.53
C MET A 13 -4.34 -1.32 2.68
N THR A 14 -5.20 -2.30 2.38
CA THR A 14 -5.67 -3.25 3.39
C THR A 14 -4.51 -4.08 3.96
N THR A 15 -3.65 -4.62 3.09
CA THR A 15 -2.50 -5.45 3.49
C THR A 15 -1.47 -4.68 4.32
N ILE A 16 -1.22 -3.39 4.02
CA ILE A 16 -0.19 -2.62 4.73
C ILE A 16 -0.68 -1.98 6.04
N LEU A 17 -1.98 -1.75 6.20
CA LEU A 17 -2.55 -1.07 7.38
C LEU A 17 -3.21 -1.99 8.40
N HIS A 18 -3.53 -3.24 8.05
CA HIS A 18 -4.16 -4.19 8.98
C HIS A 18 -3.17 -5.24 9.48
N ARG A 19 -3.38 -5.73 10.70
CA ARG A 19 -2.64 -6.87 11.24
C ARG A 19 -3.35 -8.17 10.91
N PHE A 20 -2.62 -9.08 10.28
CA PHE A 20 -3.09 -10.41 9.91
C PHE A 20 -2.37 -11.44 10.77
N PRO A 21 -3.06 -12.18 11.66
CA PRO A 21 -2.41 -13.14 12.56
C PRO A 21 -1.65 -14.25 11.83
N GLU A 22 -2.02 -14.56 10.59
CA GLU A 22 -1.42 -15.59 9.74
C GLU A 22 -0.02 -15.27 9.20
N THR A 23 0.42 -14.00 9.23
CA THR A 23 1.68 -13.58 8.59
C THR A 23 2.93 -13.74 9.48
N GLY A 24 2.72 -13.91 10.79
CA GLY A 24 3.80 -14.09 11.78
C GLY A 24 4.78 -12.91 11.86
N GLU A 25 5.91 -13.11 12.57
CA GLU A 25 6.89 -12.04 12.78
C GLU A 25 7.57 -11.57 11.50
N PHE A 26 7.84 -12.48 10.56
CA PHE A 26 8.48 -12.12 9.29
C PHE A 26 7.58 -11.19 8.47
N GLY A 27 6.30 -11.53 8.32
CA GLY A 27 5.34 -10.70 7.59
C GLY A 27 5.16 -9.33 8.24
N GLN A 28 5.15 -9.27 9.58
CA GLN A 28 5.10 -8.01 10.32
C GLN A 28 6.32 -7.11 10.00
N ARG A 29 7.53 -7.67 9.98
CA ARG A 29 8.74 -6.88 9.63
C ARG A 29 8.74 -6.38 8.19
N ILE A 30 8.22 -7.18 7.25
CA ILE A 30 8.06 -6.73 5.86
C ILE A 30 7.01 -5.62 5.76
N GLN A 31 5.88 -5.73 6.47
CA GLN A 31 4.86 -4.68 6.51
C GLN A 31 5.45 -3.36 7.05
N GLU A 32 6.21 -3.42 8.14
CA GLU A 32 6.86 -2.25 8.73
C GLU A 32 7.88 -1.62 7.79
N ALA A 33 8.70 -2.43 7.11
CA ALA A 33 9.67 -1.93 6.13
C ALA A 33 8.99 -1.25 4.92
N GLU A 34 7.87 -1.81 4.44
CA GLU A 34 7.09 -1.20 3.36
C GLU A 34 6.48 0.13 3.80
N LEU A 35 5.93 0.19 5.03
CA LEU A 35 5.36 1.42 5.58
C LEU A 35 6.44 2.50 5.76
N ASP A 36 7.62 2.12 6.26
CA ASP A 36 8.76 3.01 6.43
C ASP A 36 9.23 3.57 5.08
N TYR A 37 9.37 2.71 4.08
CA TYR A 37 9.70 3.13 2.71
C TYR A 37 8.65 4.09 2.16
N LEU A 38 7.36 3.80 2.35
CA LEU A 38 6.27 4.62 1.86
C LEU A 38 6.31 6.05 2.41
N VAL A 39 6.55 6.18 3.72
CA VAL A 39 6.56 7.46 4.45
C VAL A 39 7.81 8.28 4.15
N HIS A 40 8.97 7.64 3.99
CA HIS A 40 10.24 8.35 3.82
C HIS A 40 10.66 8.55 2.36
N SER A 41 10.10 7.77 1.41
CA SER A 41 10.37 7.93 -0.03
C SER A 41 9.38 8.87 -0.69
N LYS A 42 9.86 10.00 -1.20
CA LYS A 42 9.05 10.93 -1.99
C LYS A 42 8.39 10.27 -3.21
N ALA A 43 9.10 9.35 -3.87
CA ALA A 43 8.59 8.63 -5.03
C ALA A 43 7.41 7.71 -4.65
N ALA A 44 7.55 6.96 -3.55
CA ALA A 44 6.49 6.08 -3.05
C ALA A 44 5.28 6.88 -2.55
N SER A 45 5.51 7.94 -1.78
CA SER A 45 4.47 8.87 -1.33
C SER A 45 3.70 9.51 -2.50
N THR A 46 4.40 9.87 -3.58
CA THR A 46 3.75 10.41 -4.78
C THR A 46 2.85 9.37 -5.44
N ALA A 47 3.35 8.15 -5.62
CA ALA A 47 2.57 7.06 -6.21
C ALA A 47 1.33 6.72 -5.36
N LEU A 48 1.44 6.74 -4.03
CA LEU A 48 0.28 6.62 -3.13
C LEU A 48 -0.73 7.74 -3.39
N ALA A 49 -0.29 8.99 -3.38
CA ALA A 49 -1.17 10.14 -3.57
C ALA A 49 -1.92 10.07 -4.91
N GLU A 50 -1.24 9.74 -6.01
CA GLU A 50 -1.86 9.58 -7.34
C GLU A 50 -2.96 8.50 -7.35
N ASN A 51 -2.75 7.38 -6.67
CA ASN A 51 -3.77 6.34 -6.57
C ASN A 51 -4.91 6.73 -5.61
N TYR A 52 -4.60 7.48 -4.54
CA TYR A 52 -5.57 7.89 -3.53
C TYR A 52 -6.54 8.97 -4.02
N VAL A 53 -6.06 9.97 -4.78
CA VAL A 53 -6.92 11.02 -5.37
C VAL A 53 -7.76 10.50 -6.55
N GLY A 54 -7.44 9.32 -7.06
CA GLY A 54 -8.14 8.66 -8.15
C GLY A 54 -7.50 8.93 -9.51
N LEU A 55 -7.33 7.86 -10.29
CA LEU A 55 -6.74 7.95 -11.63
C LEU A 55 -7.72 8.58 -12.64
N PRO A 56 -7.20 9.32 -13.66
CA PRO A 56 -7.99 9.91 -14.72
C PRO A 56 -8.92 8.90 -15.42
N TYR A 57 -10.01 9.40 -16.00
CA TYR A 57 -10.99 8.62 -16.76
C TYR A 57 -10.45 8.16 -18.11
#